data_AF-A0A956SQF9-F1
#
_entry.id   AF-A0A956SQF9-F1
#
_cell.length_a   1.000
_cell.length_b   1.000
_cell.length_c   1.000
_cell.angle_alpha   90.00
_cell.angle_beta   90.00
_cell.angle_gamma   90.00
#
_symmetry.space_group_name_H-M   'P 1'
#
loop_
_entity.id
_entity.type
_entity.pdbx_description
1 polymer ?
#
loop_
_entity_poly.entity_id
_entity_poly.type
_entity_poly.pdbx_seq_one_letter_code
_entity_poly.pdbx_strand_id
1 'polypeptide(L)'
;KYKIDFDPEAAKIVFDSGVPIVMVGLDLGLKALILLEDSMKIKEMNKVGEMFYHLFKRYRGGSMQTELTMYDSTAIAYLFRPDLFEVVDAFMDVELNGRYTTGATIVDLEGFLKKETNATVCLDIDQDAFKKWFLTSIEQCAD
;
A
#
# COMPACT_ATOMS: atom_id res chain seq x y z
N LYS A 1 2.24 8.19 1.60
CA LYS A 1 2.44 9.39 2.45
C LYS A 1 3.88 9.58 2.89
N TYR A 2 4.49 8.71 3.71
CA TYR A 2 5.89 8.92 4.15
C TYR A 2 6.89 9.08 2.98
N LYS A 3 6.72 8.27 1.91
CA LYS A 3 7.53 8.39 0.69
C LYS A 3 7.40 9.74 -0.04
N ILE A 4 6.23 10.36 0.04
CA ILE A 4 5.91 11.62 -0.65
C ILE A 4 6.38 12.80 0.21
N ASP A 5 6.20 12.71 1.53
CA ASP A 5 6.69 13.71 2.49
C ASP A 5 8.22 13.83 2.50
N PHE A 6 8.93 12.72 2.19
CA PHE A 6 10.38 12.71 2.13
C PHE A 6 10.95 13.47 0.92
N ASP A 7 10.28 13.39 -0.23
CA ASP A 7 10.68 14.07 -1.47
C ASP A 7 9.43 14.44 -2.30
N PRO A 8 8.74 15.54 -1.92
CA PRO A 8 7.49 15.92 -2.54
C PRO A 8 7.71 16.44 -3.96
N GLU A 9 8.86 17.04 -4.27
CA GLU A 9 9.25 17.46 -5.61
C GLU A 9 9.36 16.28 -6.57
N ALA A 10 10.03 15.19 -6.17
CA ALA A 10 10.11 13.98 -6.98
C ALA A 10 8.72 13.36 -7.20
N ALA A 11 7.89 13.31 -6.16
CA ALA A 11 6.52 12.82 -6.28
C ALA A 11 5.70 13.67 -7.27
N LYS A 12 5.83 15.01 -7.22
CA LYS A 12 5.16 15.91 -8.16
C LYS A 12 5.58 15.63 -9.61
N ILE A 13 6.88 15.47 -9.86
CA ILE A 13 7.39 15.13 -11.20
C ILE A 13 6.78 13.82 -11.71
N VAL A 14 6.63 12.81 -10.85
CA VAL A 14 6.01 11.54 -11.24
C VAL A 14 4.55 11.74 -11.63
N PHE A 15 3.73 12.40 -10.80
CA PHE A 15 2.31 12.63 -11.10
C PHE A 15 2.08 13.55 -12.33
N ASP A 16 3.03 14.43 -12.63
CA ASP A 16 3.01 15.30 -13.81
C ASP A 16 3.64 14.65 -15.07
N SER A 17 4.19 13.44 -14.97
CA SER A 17 4.96 12.80 -16.06
C SER A 17 4.12 12.29 -17.24
N GLY A 18 2.81 12.11 -17.04
CA GLY A 18 1.90 11.55 -18.06
C GLY A 18 1.99 10.03 -18.25
N VAL A 19 2.78 9.32 -17.45
CA VAL A 19 2.75 7.85 -17.45
C VAL A 19 1.51 7.34 -16.72
N PRO A 20 1.00 6.13 -17.05
CA PRO A 20 -0.08 5.52 -16.28
C PRO A 20 0.36 5.26 -14.82
N ILE A 21 -0.36 5.85 -13.87
CA ILE A 21 -0.04 5.76 -12.44
C ILE A 21 -1.19 5.13 -11.69
N VAL A 22 -0.85 4.21 -10.79
CA VAL A 22 -1.77 3.67 -9.79
C VAL A 22 -1.29 4.10 -8.41
N MET A 23 -2.16 4.78 -7.67
CA MET A 23 -1.88 5.24 -6.32
C MET A 23 -2.55 4.32 -5.29
N VAL A 24 -1.73 3.57 -4.57
CA VAL A 24 -2.19 2.79 -3.40
C VAL A 24 -1.94 3.60 -2.14
N GLY A 25 -2.99 4.24 -1.63
CA GLY A 25 -2.95 5.16 -0.50
C GLY A 25 -2.68 4.48 0.86
N LEU A 26 -2.36 5.30 1.88
CA LEU A 26 -2.20 4.80 3.25
C LEU A 26 -3.50 4.22 3.81
N ASP A 27 -4.64 4.78 3.40
CA ASP A 27 -5.96 4.41 3.90
C ASP A 27 -6.29 2.93 3.59
N LEU A 28 -5.75 2.39 2.50
CA LEU A 28 -5.85 0.96 2.15
C LEU A 28 -4.92 0.10 2.97
N GLY A 29 -3.73 0.61 3.28
CA GLY A 29 -2.75 -0.13 4.07
C GLY A 29 -3.35 -0.59 5.39
N LEU A 30 -4.12 0.27 6.08
CA LEU A 30 -4.78 -0.05 7.35
C LEU A 30 -5.70 -1.27 7.31
N LYS A 31 -6.15 -1.69 6.12
CA LYS A 31 -6.97 -2.90 5.91
C LYS A 31 -6.14 -4.12 5.50
N ALA A 32 -4.92 -3.93 4.99
CA ALA A 32 -3.97 -4.98 4.67
C ALA A 32 -3.21 -5.47 5.93
N LEU A 33 -3.93 -6.13 6.84
CA LEU A 33 -3.40 -6.54 8.15
C LEU A 33 -2.93 -7.99 8.19
N ILE A 34 -1.74 -8.19 8.76
CA ILE A 34 -1.23 -9.51 9.17
C ILE A 34 -1.26 -9.58 10.70
N LEU A 35 -2.07 -10.52 11.21
CA LEU A 35 -2.21 -10.74 12.64
C LEU A 35 -1.05 -11.58 13.19
N LEU A 36 -1.00 -11.69 14.51
CA LEU A 36 -0.01 -12.54 15.17
C LEU A 36 -0.20 -14.02 14.80
N GLU A 37 -1.44 -14.48 14.81
CA GLU A 37 -1.80 -15.85 14.42
C GLU A 37 -1.36 -16.17 12.99
N ASP A 38 -1.50 -15.22 12.08
CA ASP A 38 -1.05 -15.34 10.69
C ASP A 38 0.47 -15.42 10.64
N SER A 39 1.18 -14.63 11.45
CA SER A 39 2.64 -14.67 11.55
C SER A 39 3.15 -16.03 12.05
N MET A 40 2.43 -16.65 12.99
CA MET A 40 2.77 -18.00 13.50
C MET A 40 2.55 -19.06 12.42
N LYS A 41 1.48 -18.96 11.63
CA LYS A 41 1.26 -19.85 10.47
C LYS A 41 2.36 -19.69 9.43
N ILE A 42 2.70 -18.44 9.08
CA ILE A 42 3.75 -18.09 8.12
C ILE A 42 5.08 -18.73 8.50
N LYS A 43 5.46 -18.68 9.79
CA LYS A 43 6.72 -19.22 10.29
C LYS A 43 6.92 -20.70 9.93
N GLU A 44 5.85 -21.49 9.98
CA GLU A 44 5.91 -22.95 9.81
C GLU A 44 5.78 -23.38 8.33
N MET A 45 5.69 -22.44 7.38
CA MET A 45 5.51 -22.76 5.95
C MET A 45 6.79 -23.24 5.26
N ASN A 46 7.86 -22.43 5.33
CA ASN A 46 9.14 -22.66 4.65
C ASN A 46 10.19 -21.66 5.18
N LYS A 47 11.43 -21.68 4.66
CA LYS A 47 12.49 -20.75 5.07
C LYS A 47 12.14 -19.28 4.85
N VAL A 48 11.38 -18.97 3.80
CA VAL A 48 10.93 -17.60 3.50
C VAL A 48 9.91 -17.16 4.54
N GLY A 49 9.01 -18.05 4.94
CA GLY A 49 8.07 -17.84 6.02
C GLY A 49 8.76 -17.59 7.36
N GLU A 50 9.79 -18.37 7.70
CA GLU A 50 10.62 -18.14 8.89
C GLU A 50 11.29 -16.74 8.86
N MET A 51 11.84 -16.35 7.71
CA MET A 51 12.40 -15.00 7.52
C MET A 51 11.35 -13.90 7.75
N PHE A 52 10.15 -14.03 7.15
CA PHE A 52 9.06 -13.07 7.36
C PHE A 52 8.64 -12.99 8.82
N TYR A 53 8.57 -14.12 9.52
CA TYR A 53 8.26 -14.14 10.96
C TYR A 53 9.26 -13.29 11.76
N HIS A 54 10.57 -13.47 11.54
CA HIS A 54 11.60 -12.69 12.22
C HIS A 54 11.54 -11.20 11.86
N LEU A 55 11.29 -10.89 10.60
CA LEU A 55 11.10 -9.52 10.12
C LEU A 55 9.89 -8.85 10.82
N PHE A 56 8.73 -9.52 10.85
CA PHE A 56 7.54 -9.00 11.50
C PHE A 56 7.70 -8.85 13.00
N LYS A 57 8.40 -9.78 13.67
CA LYS A 57 8.74 -9.65 15.09
C LYS A 57 9.55 -8.38 15.37
N ARG A 58 10.49 -8.03 14.48
CA ARG A 58 11.28 -6.80 14.59
C ARG A 58 10.43 -5.56 14.38
N TYR A 59 9.55 -5.55 13.38
CA TYR A 59 8.67 -4.42 13.06
C TYR A 59 7.67 -4.12 14.18
N ARG A 60 7.20 -5.12 14.93
CA ARG A 60 6.35 -4.91 16.11
C ARG A 60 7.11 -4.44 17.36
N GLY A 61 8.39 -4.08 17.23
CA GLY A 61 9.22 -3.66 18.37
C GLY A 61 9.44 -4.76 19.40
N GLY A 62 9.32 -6.04 19.01
CA GLY A 62 9.40 -7.19 19.92
C GLY A 62 8.13 -7.48 20.73
N SER A 63 7.11 -6.61 20.65
CA SER A 63 5.77 -6.84 21.19
C SER A 63 4.94 -7.69 20.22
N MET A 64 4.12 -8.60 20.71
CA MET A 64 3.21 -9.40 19.87
C MET A 64 1.78 -8.84 19.83
N GLN A 65 1.54 -7.65 20.40
CA GLN A 65 0.19 -7.09 20.58
C GLN A 65 -0.27 -6.14 19.46
N THR A 66 0.61 -5.79 18.52
CA THR A 66 0.32 -4.83 17.46
C THR A 66 0.09 -5.54 16.11
N GLU A 67 -1.01 -5.19 15.45
CA GLU A 67 -1.28 -5.59 14.07
C GLU A 67 -0.20 -5.00 13.15
N LEU A 68 0.17 -5.74 12.11
CA LEU A 68 1.18 -5.28 11.16
C LEU A 68 0.51 -4.94 9.84
N THR A 69 0.68 -3.68 9.45
CA THR A 69 0.10 -3.08 8.25
C THR A 69 1.05 -3.27 7.07
N MET A 70 0.58 -3.95 6.03
CA MET A 70 1.39 -4.33 4.87
C MET A 70 1.29 -3.32 3.72
N TYR A 71 1.83 -2.11 3.90
CA TYR A 71 1.70 -1.04 2.90
C TYR A 71 2.36 -1.34 1.55
N ASP A 72 3.54 -1.96 1.53
CA ASP A 72 4.29 -2.10 0.28
C ASP A 72 3.81 -3.30 -0.55
N SER A 73 3.30 -4.36 0.09
CA SER A 73 2.80 -5.52 -0.65
C SER A 73 1.45 -5.29 -1.30
N THR A 74 0.68 -4.26 -0.91
CA THR A 74 -0.56 -3.90 -1.62
C THR A 74 -0.28 -3.38 -3.04
N ALA A 75 0.85 -2.70 -3.26
CA ALA A 75 1.26 -2.30 -4.60
C ALA A 75 1.52 -3.52 -5.50
N ILE A 76 2.15 -4.57 -4.97
CA ILE A 76 2.35 -5.84 -5.69
C ILE A 76 1.02 -6.58 -5.85
N ALA A 77 0.18 -6.61 -4.83
CA ALA A 77 -1.13 -7.25 -4.90
C ALA A 77 -1.99 -6.63 -6.01
N TYR A 78 -1.97 -5.31 -6.18
CA TYR A 78 -2.70 -4.66 -7.25
C TYR A 78 -2.29 -5.15 -8.64
N LEU A 79 -0.98 -5.38 -8.86
CA LEU A 79 -0.48 -5.86 -10.15
C LEU A 79 -0.96 -7.28 -10.49
N PHE A 80 -1.06 -8.16 -9.49
CA PHE A 80 -1.43 -9.56 -9.69
C PHE A 80 -2.93 -9.83 -9.52
N ARG A 81 -3.59 -9.05 -8.68
CA ARG A 81 -4.97 -9.23 -8.22
C ARG A 81 -5.68 -7.87 -8.11
N PRO A 82 -5.83 -7.14 -9.24
CA PRO A 82 -6.53 -5.87 -9.26
C PRO A 82 -8.00 -6.02 -8.87
N ASP A 83 -8.58 -7.22 -8.99
CA ASP A 83 -9.94 -7.56 -8.58
C ASP A 83 -10.18 -7.43 -7.07
N LEU A 84 -9.12 -7.35 -6.26
CA LEU A 84 -9.24 -7.12 -4.81
C LEU A 84 -9.47 -5.66 -4.47
N PHE A 85 -9.35 -4.74 -5.42
CA PHE A 85 -9.33 -3.31 -5.17
C PHE A 85 -10.56 -2.62 -5.74
N GLU A 86 -11.14 -1.74 -4.93
CA GLU A 86 -12.05 -0.71 -5.45
C GLU A 86 -11.20 0.47 -5.91
N VAL A 87 -11.41 0.93 -7.14
CA VAL A 87 -10.61 2.00 -7.75
C VAL A 87 -11.47 3.06 -8.43
N VAL A 88 -10.91 4.25 -8.53
CA VAL A 88 -11.47 5.37 -9.29
C VAL A 88 -10.36 6.09 -10.04
N ASP A 89 -10.62 6.52 -11.27
CA ASP A 89 -9.71 7.42 -11.97
C ASP A 89 -9.98 8.85 -11.49
N ALA A 90 -8.95 9.53 -11.00
CA ALA A 90 -9.06 10.87 -10.45
C ALA A 90 -7.87 11.73 -10.87
N PHE A 91 -8.05 13.04 -10.77
CA PHE A 91 -6.91 13.96 -10.80
C PHE A 91 -6.19 13.94 -9.45
N MET A 92 -4.86 13.81 -9.51
CA MET A 92 -3.97 13.85 -8.37
C MET A 92 -2.86 14.89 -8.55
N ASP A 93 -2.48 15.55 -7.45
CA ASP A 93 -1.34 16.45 -7.39
C ASP A 93 -0.62 16.35 -6.03
N VAL A 94 0.58 16.90 -5.93
CA VAL A 94 1.37 17.02 -4.70
C VAL A 94 1.58 18.49 -4.38
N GLU A 95 1.14 18.92 -3.20
CA GLU A 95 1.32 20.28 -2.71
C GLU A 95 2.80 20.53 -2.36
N LEU A 96 3.38 21.62 -2.88
CA LEU A 96 4.78 21.98 -2.62
C LEU A 96 4.96 23.29 -1.85
N ASN A 97 3.99 24.21 -1.94
CA ASN A 97 4.10 25.59 -1.48
C ASN A 97 3.30 25.88 -0.20
N GLY A 98 2.49 24.92 0.26
CA GLY A 98 1.62 25.10 1.43
C GLY A 98 2.40 25.11 2.75
N ARG A 99 2.24 26.17 3.56
CA ARG A 99 2.90 26.31 4.88
C ARG A 99 2.73 25.11 5.82
N TYR A 100 1.60 24.41 5.74
CA TYR A 100 1.27 23.28 6.61
C TYR A 100 1.00 21.98 5.83
N THR A 101 1.07 22.03 4.51
CA THR A 101 0.55 20.96 3.63
C THR A 101 1.52 20.57 2.53
N THR A 102 2.76 21.10 2.51
CA THR A 102 3.82 20.56 1.64
C THR A 102 3.91 19.04 1.83
N GLY A 103 3.95 18.29 0.71
CA GLY A 103 3.94 16.84 0.67
C GLY A 103 2.56 16.18 0.78
N ALA A 104 1.48 16.95 0.91
CA ALA A 104 0.13 16.40 0.84
C ALA A 104 -0.22 16.00 -0.60
N THR A 105 -0.75 14.78 -0.74
CA THR A 105 -1.39 14.34 -1.98
C THR A 105 -2.81 14.88 -2.04
N ILE A 106 -3.10 15.66 -3.06
CA ILE A 106 -4.45 16.13 -3.39
C ILE A 106 -5.08 15.10 -4.32
N VAL A 107 -6.30 14.68 -4.02
CA VAL A 107 -7.08 13.75 -4.85
C VAL A 107 -8.45 14.35 -5.09
N ASP A 108 -8.77 14.66 -6.34
CA ASP A 108 -10.04 15.27 -6.73
C ASP A 108 -11.07 14.19 -7.12
N LEU A 109 -11.64 13.53 -6.12
CA LEU A 109 -12.59 12.43 -6.30
C LEU A 109 -13.92 12.87 -6.95
N GLU A 110 -14.32 14.11 -6.73
CA GLU A 110 -15.60 14.67 -7.19
C GLU A 110 -15.45 15.54 -8.45
N GLY A 111 -14.23 15.71 -8.97
CA GLY A 111 -13.93 16.51 -10.16
C GLY A 111 -14.14 18.02 -9.99
N PHE A 112 -14.02 18.55 -8.77
CA PHE A 112 -14.21 19.98 -8.49
C PHE A 112 -13.21 20.87 -9.22
N LEU A 113 -12.00 20.38 -9.46
CA LEU A 113 -10.92 21.12 -10.12
C LEU A 113 -11.05 21.11 -11.65
N LYS A 114 -11.94 20.24 -12.19
CA LYS A 114 -12.17 20.08 -13.64
C LYS A 114 -10.89 19.86 -14.43
N LYS A 115 -9.97 19.09 -13.85
CA LYS A 115 -8.73 18.65 -14.48
C LYS A 115 -8.93 17.27 -15.09
N GLU A 116 -8.15 16.96 -16.12
CA GLU A 116 -8.06 15.61 -16.67
C GLU A 116 -7.53 14.66 -15.59
N THR A 117 -8.03 13.43 -15.56
CA THR A 117 -7.55 12.40 -14.65
C THR A 117 -6.12 11.98 -15.04
N ASN A 118 -5.26 11.74 -14.05
CA ASN A 118 -3.85 11.36 -14.26
C ASN A 118 -3.42 10.14 -13.44
N ALA A 119 -4.27 9.63 -12.56
CA ALA A 119 -3.99 8.44 -11.77
C ALA A 119 -5.25 7.61 -11.50
N THR A 120 -5.07 6.30 -11.43
CA THR A 120 -6.04 5.38 -10.84
C THR A 120 -5.77 5.29 -9.35
N VAL A 121 -6.74 5.71 -8.53
CA VAL A 121 -6.64 5.75 -7.08
C VAL A 121 -7.37 4.56 -6.50
N CYS A 122 -6.67 3.76 -5.70
CA CYS A 122 -7.31 2.72 -4.92
C CYS A 122 -8.03 3.34 -3.72
N LEU A 123 -9.30 2.98 -3.52
CA LEU A 123 -10.16 3.45 -2.43
C LEU A 123 -10.35 2.40 -1.35
N ASP A 124 -10.44 1.12 -1.75
CA ASP A 124 -10.62 0.01 -0.83
C ASP A 124 -9.89 -1.27 -1.30
N ILE A 125 -9.73 -2.22 -0.38
CA ILE A 125 -9.18 -3.55 -0.62
C ILE A 125 -9.99 -4.61 0.15
N ASP A 126 -10.29 -5.73 -0.50
CA ASP A 126 -10.79 -6.93 0.18
C ASP A 126 -9.68 -7.51 1.08
N GLN A 127 -9.81 -7.25 2.38
CA GLN A 127 -8.83 -7.63 3.39
C GLN A 127 -8.62 -9.15 3.49
N ASP A 128 -9.70 -9.93 3.46
CA ASP A 128 -9.62 -11.38 3.64
C ASP A 128 -9.02 -12.04 2.41
N ALA A 129 -9.44 -11.59 1.22
CA ALA A 129 -8.89 -12.07 -0.03
C ALA A 129 -7.42 -11.65 -0.21
N PHE A 130 -7.04 -10.43 0.20
CA PHE A 130 -5.65 -10.00 0.24
C PHE A 130 -4.81 -10.86 1.19
N LYS A 131 -5.28 -11.07 2.43
CA LYS A 131 -4.57 -11.90 3.42
C LYS A 131 -4.36 -13.31 2.89
N LYS A 132 -5.41 -13.92 2.33
CA LYS A 132 -5.34 -15.25 1.71
C LYS A 132 -4.31 -15.28 0.58
N TRP A 133 -4.36 -14.31 -0.33
CA TRP A 133 -3.40 -14.20 -1.43
C TRP A 133 -1.96 -14.07 -0.91
N PHE A 134 -1.74 -13.23 0.09
CA PHE A 134 -0.43 -13.01 0.69
C PHE A 134 0.14 -14.28 1.34
N LEU A 135 -0.67 -14.98 2.13
CA LEU A 135 -0.28 -16.25 2.78
C LEU A 135 0.04 -17.34 1.75
N THR A 136 -0.84 -17.54 0.76
CA THR A 136 -0.60 -18.51 -0.32
C THR A 136 0.66 -18.17 -1.12
N SER A 137 0.95 -16.89 -1.34
CA SER A 137 2.17 -16.47 -2.06
C SER A 137 3.44 -16.87 -1.31
N ILE A 138 3.46 -16.75 0.03
CA ILE A 138 4.61 -17.18 0.85
C ILE A 138 4.74 -18.71 0.83
N GLU A 139 3.64 -19.44 0.94
CA GLU A 139 3.64 -20.91 0.92
C GLU A 139 4.22 -21.48 -0.39
N GLN A 140 3.99 -20.79 -1.51
CA GLN A 140 4.50 -21.17 -2.84
C GLN A 140 5.98 -20.84 -3.07
N CYS A 141 6.63 -20.08 -2.17
CA CYS A 141 8.07 -19.86 -2.26
C CYS A 141 8.81 -21.19 -2.03
N ALA A 142 9.67 -21.56 -2.98
CA ALA A 142 10.51 -22.75 -2.85
C ALA A 142 11.56 -22.60 -1.72
N ASP A 143 12.00 -23.74 -1.17
CA ASP A 143 13.04 -23.82 -0.12
C ASP A 143 14.48 -23.55 -0.59
#